data_AF-A0A2D0JSN5-F1
#
_entry.id   AF-A0A2D0JSN5-F1
#
_cell.length_a   1.000
_cell.length_b   1.000
_cell.length_c   1.000
_cell.angle_alpha   90.00
_cell.angle_beta   90.00
_cell.angle_gamma   90.00
#
_symmetry.space_group_name_H-M   'P 1'
#
loop_
_entity.id
_entity.type
_entity.pdbx_description
1 polymer ?
#
loop_
_entity_poly.entity_id
_entity_poly.type
_entity_poly.pdbx_seq_one_letter_code
_entity_poly.pdbx_strand_id
1 'polypeptide(L)'
;MSEFNKAEIVAADTENMLVVDIILGMSRVGLPDSDMPPVIRWGYQSEAGASENWPSYGSLIVIENSTPIDIGKTEAFFWTEIPKLNGVDCFIQWNVSSYANKESYQRMQDLFKNKVLYIKVDDVTYNFGKYSNIIVGGNIPPSYTIGYNYFSQTTPDAEKLGAILKQKGVTKRFYINWHDSSK
;
A
#
# COMPACT_ATOMS: atom_id res chain seq x y z
N MET A 1 23.47 43.21 13.08
CA MET A 1 24.08 41.89 13.37
C MET A 1 23.46 41.41 14.69
N SER A 2 22.77 40.29 14.83
CA SER A 2 22.37 39.19 13.94
C SER A 2 21.17 38.51 14.64
N GLU A 3 20.01 38.46 14.01
CA GLU A 3 18.97 37.49 14.38
C GLU A 3 19.11 36.30 13.43
N PHE A 4 19.90 35.31 13.83
CA PHE A 4 19.93 33.99 13.19
C PHE A 4 19.66 32.96 14.27
N ASN A 5 18.44 32.43 14.24
CA ASN A 5 18.05 31.05 14.57
C ASN A 5 16.58 31.04 14.98
N LYS A 6 15.70 31.30 14.01
CA LYS A 6 14.38 30.69 14.04
C LYS A 6 14.45 29.54 13.05
N ALA A 7 14.58 28.33 13.57
CA ALA A 7 14.49 27.12 12.80
C ALA A 7 13.16 27.15 12.02
N GLU A 8 13.25 27.28 10.70
CA GLU A 8 12.21 26.82 9.80
C GLU A 8 12.13 25.31 9.97
N ILE A 9 11.31 24.88 10.93
CA ILE A 9 10.87 23.50 10.98
C ILE A 9 10.04 23.30 9.71
N VAL A 10 10.61 22.46 8.85
CA VAL A 10 10.14 21.99 7.56
C VAL A 10 8.65 21.59 7.64
N ALA A 11 7.75 22.52 7.32
CA ALA A 11 6.32 22.23 7.20
C ALA A 11 6.00 21.38 5.95
N ALA A 12 7.00 21.18 5.07
CA ALA A 12 6.87 20.42 3.84
C ALA A 12 6.93 18.88 4.03
N ASP A 13 7.56 18.40 5.11
CA ASP A 13 7.80 16.95 5.30
C ASP A 13 6.58 16.19 5.85
N THR A 14 5.50 16.89 6.25
CA THR A 14 4.28 16.28 6.81
C THR A 14 3.09 16.33 5.85
N GLU A 15 3.19 17.02 4.71
CA GLU A 15 2.09 17.12 3.75
C GLU A 15 2.04 15.82 2.92
N ASN A 16 0.95 15.05 3.06
CA ASN A 16 0.75 13.73 2.45
C ASN A 16 1.55 12.58 3.09
N MET A 17 1.54 12.52 4.42
CA MET A 17 2.08 11.43 5.21
C MET A 17 0.96 10.55 5.76
N LEU A 18 1.14 9.23 5.66
CA LEU A 18 0.32 8.23 6.31
C LEU A 18 1.23 7.33 7.15
N VAL A 19 0.96 7.27 8.45
CA VAL A 19 1.68 6.38 9.38
C VAL A 19 0.72 5.34 9.90
N VAL A 20 1.06 4.08 9.68
CA VAL A 20 0.25 2.93 10.11
C VAL A 20 1.11 1.88 10.80
N ASP A 21 0.56 1.24 11.81
CA ASP A 21 1.08 -0.02 12.32
C ASP A 21 0.33 -1.17 11.66
N ILE A 22 1.07 -2.11 11.07
CA ILE A 22 0.50 -3.33 10.49
C ILE A 22 0.98 -4.53 11.29
N ILE A 23 0.04 -5.31 11.82
CA ILE A 23 0.31 -6.66 12.32
C ILE A 23 0.32 -7.57 11.09
N LEU A 24 1.50 -8.07 10.73
CA LEU A 24 1.69 -8.80 9.49
C LEU A 24 1.06 -10.19 9.56
N GLY A 25 0.08 -10.43 8.68
CA GLY A 25 -0.57 -11.73 8.51
C GLY A 25 -0.15 -12.42 7.21
N MET A 26 -0.78 -13.56 6.95
CA MET A 26 -0.73 -14.21 5.65
C MET A 26 -2.01 -14.98 5.40
N SER A 27 -2.32 -15.19 4.13
CA SER A 27 -3.31 -16.16 3.67
C SER A 27 -2.76 -16.99 2.52
N ARG A 28 -3.15 -18.27 2.49
CA ARG A 28 -2.96 -19.14 1.33
C ARG A 28 -4.28 -19.18 0.62
N VAL A 29 -4.26 -18.81 -0.66
CA VAL A 29 -5.45 -18.73 -1.48
C VAL A 29 -5.27 -19.62 -2.69
N GLY A 30 -6.18 -20.57 -2.84
CA GLY A 30 -6.32 -21.40 -4.02
C GLY A 30 -7.81 -21.52 -4.32
N LEU A 31 -8.15 -21.72 -5.58
CA LEU A 31 -9.49 -22.18 -5.91
C LEU A 31 -9.59 -23.63 -5.45
N PRO A 32 -10.63 -24.02 -4.69
CA PRO A 32 -10.92 -25.44 -4.51
C PRO A 32 -11.05 -26.06 -5.91
N ASP A 33 -10.34 -27.17 -6.12
CA ASP A 33 -10.31 -27.93 -7.38
C ASP A 33 -9.48 -27.34 -8.55
N SER A 34 -8.52 -26.44 -8.28
CA SER A 34 -7.56 -26.02 -9.30
C SER A 34 -6.23 -26.78 -9.22
N ASP A 35 -5.71 -27.20 -10.38
CA ASP A 35 -4.35 -27.72 -10.54
C ASP A 35 -3.26 -26.64 -10.35
N MET A 36 -3.67 -25.37 -10.21
CA MET A 36 -2.73 -24.27 -9.96
C MET A 36 -2.24 -24.31 -8.51
N PRO A 37 -0.93 -24.08 -8.27
CA PRO A 37 -0.42 -23.95 -6.92
C PRO A 37 -1.11 -22.80 -6.18
N PRO A 38 -1.33 -22.93 -4.86
CA PRO A 38 -1.95 -21.87 -4.08
C PRO A 38 -1.07 -20.61 -4.09
N VAL A 39 -1.71 -19.46 -4.29
CA VAL A 39 -1.10 -18.15 -4.14
C VAL A 39 -0.99 -17.83 -2.67
N ILE A 40 0.20 -17.39 -2.24
CA ILE A 40 0.38 -16.93 -0.86
C ILE A 40 0.46 -15.41 -0.86
N ARG A 41 -0.27 -14.79 0.08
CA ARG A 41 -0.25 -13.35 0.31
C ARG A 41 0.22 -13.05 1.72
N TRP A 42 0.99 -11.98 1.88
CA TRP A 42 1.55 -11.54 3.16
C TRP A 42 1.33 -10.05 3.38
N GLY A 43 0.91 -9.66 4.58
CA GLY A 43 0.58 -8.27 4.90
C GLY A 43 -0.77 -8.17 5.58
N TYR A 44 -1.66 -7.36 5.02
CA TYR A 44 -2.97 -7.04 5.56
C TYR A 44 -4.09 -7.21 4.54
N GLN A 45 -5.18 -7.83 4.98
CA GLN A 45 -6.47 -7.92 4.29
C GLN A 45 -7.58 -7.70 5.33
N SER A 46 -8.37 -6.65 5.13
CA SER A 46 -9.53 -6.32 5.96
C SER A 46 -10.63 -7.37 5.88
N GLU A 47 -11.50 -7.39 6.88
CA GLU A 47 -12.75 -8.17 6.84
C GLU A 47 -13.70 -7.71 5.73
N ALA A 48 -13.74 -6.41 5.43
CA ALA A 48 -14.61 -5.87 4.39
C ALA A 48 -14.22 -6.33 2.98
N GLY A 49 -12.92 -6.50 2.71
CA GLY A 49 -12.42 -7.05 1.45
C GLY A 49 -12.29 -8.57 1.45
N ALA A 50 -12.67 -9.26 2.53
CA ALA A 50 -12.57 -10.70 2.63
C ALA A 50 -13.74 -11.42 1.96
N SER A 51 -13.51 -12.67 1.56
CA SER A 51 -14.55 -13.60 1.10
C SER A 51 -14.17 -15.03 1.51
N GLU A 52 -15.05 -16.00 1.25
CA GLU A 52 -14.81 -17.41 1.57
C GLU A 52 -13.46 -17.93 1.01
N ASN A 53 -13.13 -17.56 -0.23
CA ASN A 53 -11.88 -17.96 -0.86
C ASN A 53 -10.71 -17.00 -0.56
N TRP A 54 -10.98 -15.83 0.03
CA TRP A 54 -9.99 -14.79 0.32
C TRP A 54 -10.19 -14.26 1.74
N PRO A 55 -9.84 -15.03 2.80
CA PRO A 55 -10.12 -14.63 4.18
C PRO A 55 -9.31 -13.38 4.57
N SER A 56 -9.81 -12.66 5.58
CA SER A 56 -9.06 -11.57 6.22
C SER A 56 -7.84 -12.09 6.98
N TYR A 57 -6.81 -11.26 7.11
CA TYR A 57 -5.61 -11.57 7.88
C TYR A 57 -4.82 -10.31 8.17
N GLY A 58 -4.03 -10.37 9.25
CA GLY A 58 -3.31 -9.22 9.76
C GLY A 58 -4.27 -8.15 10.30
N SER A 59 -3.72 -7.02 10.72
CA SER A 59 -4.51 -5.86 11.11
C SER A 59 -3.77 -4.57 10.78
N LEU A 60 -4.51 -3.50 10.55
CA LEU A 60 -3.98 -2.18 10.26
C LEU A 60 -4.51 -1.19 11.30
N ILE A 61 -3.60 -0.44 11.92
CA ILE A 61 -3.91 0.59 12.91
C ILE A 61 -3.34 1.91 12.40
N VAL A 62 -4.18 2.94 12.39
CA VAL A 62 -3.78 4.29 11.95
C VAL A 62 -3.12 5.02 13.11
N ILE A 63 -1.94 5.57 12.85
CA ILE A 63 -1.20 6.41 13.81
C ILE A 63 -1.35 7.88 13.43
N GLU A 64 -1.14 8.19 12.16
CA GLU A 64 -1.25 9.54 11.62
C GLU A 64 -1.71 9.47 10.16
N ASN A 65 -2.53 10.41 9.72
CA ASN A 65 -2.98 10.49 8.34
C ASN A 65 -3.25 11.94 7.94
N SER A 66 -2.39 12.50 7.10
CA SER A 66 -2.56 13.83 6.48
C SER A 66 -2.91 13.74 4.99
N THR A 67 -3.35 12.55 4.53
CA THR A 67 -3.68 12.26 3.12
C THR A 67 -5.20 12.29 2.88
N PRO A 68 -5.68 12.32 1.61
CA PRO A 68 -7.10 12.17 1.29
C PRO A 68 -7.63 10.71 1.37
N ILE A 69 -6.83 9.77 1.91
CA ILE A 69 -7.15 8.34 1.98
C ILE A 69 -7.97 8.06 3.25
N ASP A 70 -9.12 7.41 3.09
CA ASP A 70 -9.89 6.81 4.18
C ASP A 70 -9.29 5.43 4.50
N ILE A 71 -8.19 5.45 5.26
CA ILE A 71 -7.43 4.26 5.61
C ILE A 71 -8.25 3.23 6.41
N GLY A 72 -9.29 3.65 7.13
CA GLY A 72 -10.22 2.75 7.82
C GLY A 72 -11.06 1.90 6.87
N LYS A 73 -11.16 2.28 5.60
CA LYS A 73 -11.81 1.51 4.52
C LYS A 73 -10.83 0.85 3.56
N THR A 74 -9.53 1.08 3.73
CA THR A 74 -8.51 0.41 2.91
C THR A 74 -8.62 -1.09 3.10
N GLU A 75 -8.86 -1.80 2.00
CA GLU A 75 -9.24 -3.20 2.05
C GLU A 75 -8.03 -4.11 2.19
N ALA A 76 -6.89 -3.71 1.61
CA ALA A 76 -5.74 -4.58 1.45
C ALA A 76 -4.43 -3.82 1.28
N PHE A 77 -3.36 -4.33 1.88
CA PHE A 77 -1.98 -3.98 1.60
C PHE A 77 -1.12 -5.24 1.77
N PHE A 78 -0.78 -5.91 0.68
CA PHE A 78 -0.07 -7.19 0.75
C PHE A 78 0.92 -7.39 -0.39
N TRP A 79 1.95 -8.18 -0.10
CA TRP A 79 2.81 -8.82 -1.09
C TRP A 79 2.18 -10.12 -1.57
N THR A 80 2.24 -10.39 -2.86
CA THR A 80 1.78 -11.64 -3.45
C THR A 80 2.80 -12.20 -4.41
N GLU A 81 2.87 -13.53 -4.47
CA GLU A 81 3.70 -14.29 -5.40
C GLU A 81 2.78 -15.24 -6.16
N ILE A 82 2.62 -14.98 -7.46
CA ILE A 82 1.74 -15.76 -8.34
C ILE A 82 2.61 -16.59 -9.28
N PRO A 83 2.65 -17.92 -9.10
CA PRO A 83 3.32 -18.81 -10.04
C PRO A 83 2.70 -18.69 -11.43
N LYS A 84 3.54 -18.64 -12.46
CA LYS A 84 3.17 -18.62 -13.88
C LYS A 84 3.97 -19.66 -14.64
N LEU A 85 3.50 -19.99 -15.84
CA LEU A 85 4.15 -20.96 -16.74
C LEU A 85 5.65 -20.64 -16.97
N ASN A 86 6.01 -19.35 -17.00
CA ASN A 86 7.38 -18.87 -17.30
C ASN A 86 8.01 -18.05 -16.16
N GLY A 87 7.61 -18.24 -14.90
CA GLY A 87 8.21 -17.55 -13.76
C GLY A 87 7.24 -17.27 -12.62
N VAL A 88 7.51 -16.21 -11.86
CA VAL A 88 6.65 -15.77 -10.76
C VAL A 88 6.37 -14.28 -10.94
N ASP A 89 5.10 -13.92 -10.90
CA ASP A 89 4.68 -12.53 -10.79
C ASP A 89 4.67 -12.14 -9.31
N CYS A 90 5.45 -11.13 -8.99
CA CYS A 90 5.62 -10.66 -7.62
C CYS A 90 5.26 -9.17 -7.55
N PHE A 91 4.33 -8.80 -6.68
CA PHE A 91 3.91 -7.41 -6.54
C PHE A 91 3.34 -7.11 -5.16
N ILE A 92 3.38 -5.83 -4.79
CA ILE A 92 2.52 -5.29 -3.75
C ILE A 92 1.22 -4.84 -4.37
N GLN A 93 0.10 -5.25 -3.79
CA GLN A 93 -1.22 -4.72 -4.07
C GLN A 93 -1.69 -3.85 -2.91
N TRP A 94 -2.18 -2.65 -3.23
CA TRP A 94 -2.80 -1.74 -2.28
C TRP A 94 -4.19 -1.30 -2.75
N ASN A 95 -5.23 -1.77 -2.08
CA ASN A 95 -6.62 -1.35 -2.32
C ASN A 95 -6.98 -0.19 -1.39
N VAL A 96 -6.84 1.04 -1.89
CA VAL A 96 -7.10 2.26 -1.11
C VAL A 96 -8.47 2.84 -1.38
N SER A 97 -9.10 3.35 -0.33
CA SER A 97 -10.33 4.12 -0.43
C SER A 97 -10.07 5.58 -0.09
N SER A 98 -10.78 6.49 -0.74
CA SER A 98 -10.86 7.90 -0.32
C SER A 98 -12.05 8.12 0.60
N TYR A 99 -12.09 9.26 1.29
CA TYR A 99 -13.33 9.72 1.93
C TYR A 99 -14.44 9.86 0.87
N ALA A 100 -15.69 9.61 1.26
CA ALA A 100 -16.84 9.47 0.35
C ALA A 100 -17.32 10.82 -0.25
N ASN A 101 -16.42 11.56 -0.88
CA ASN A 101 -16.66 12.80 -1.58
C ASN A 101 -15.71 12.92 -2.79
N LYS A 102 -16.19 13.61 -3.84
CA LYS A 102 -15.46 13.73 -5.11
C LYS A 102 -14.10 14.41 -4.98
N GLU A 103 -13.97 15.38 -4.08
CA GLU A 103 -12.72 16.11 -3.87
C GLU A 103 -11.61 15.20 -3.31
N SER A 104 -11.92 14.43 -2.27
CA SER A 104 -10.98 13.46 -1.67
C SER A 104 -10.60 12.38 -2.67
N TYR A 105 -11.55 11.90 -3.45
CA TYR A 105 -11.28 10.94 -4.52
C TYR A 105 -10.35 11.50 -5.60
N GLN A 106 -10.56 12.74 -6.03
CA GLN A 106 -9.70 13.39 -7.00
C GLN A 106 -8.29 13.59 -6.41
N ARG A 107 -8.19 14.10 -5.18
CA ARG A 107 -6.91 14.29 -4.49
C ARG A 107 -6.16 12.98 -4.27
N MET A 108 -6.86 11.89 -3.94
CA MET A 108 -6.26 10.55 -3.83
C MET A 108 -5.71 10.11 -5.19
N GLN A 109 -6.47 10.24 -6.27
CA GLN A 109 -5.96 9.90 -7.60
C GLN A 109 -4.73 10.74 -7.97
N ASP A 110 -4.75 12.05 -7.68
CA ASP A 110 -3.62 12.94 -7.96
C ASP A 110 -2.38 12.55 -7.15
N LEU A 111 -2.56 12.11 -5.90
CA LEU A 111 -1.51 11.59 -5.05
C LEU A 111 -0.78 10.42 -5.71
N PHE A 112 -1.51 9.41 -6.17
CA PHE A 112 -0.91 8.22 -6.80
C PHE A 112 -0.41 8.47 -8.24
N LYS A 113 -1.02 9.40 -8.98
CA LYS A 113 -0.68 9.66 -10.40
C LYS A 113 0.51 10.61 -10.56
N ASN A 114 0.57 11.65 -9.73
CA ASN A 114 1.47 12.77 -9.94
C ASN A 114 2.69 12.74 -9.01
N LYS A 115 2.62 12.03 -7.88
CA LYS A 115 3.71 11.96 -6.90
C LYS A 115 4.45 10.61 -6.94
N VAL A 116 5.59 10.58 -6.28
CA VAL A 116 6.44 9.40 -6.08
C VAL A 116 6.20 8.86 -4.67
N LEU A 117 5.90 7.56 -4.57
CA LEU A 117 5.65 6.88 -3.31
C LEU A 117 6.97 6.42 -2.67
N TYR A 118 7.13 6.72 -1.38
CA TYR A 118 8.18 6.18 -0.53
C TYR A 118 7.57 5.56 0.72
N ILE A 119 8.12 4.41 1.13
CA ILE A 119 7.70 3.70 2.32
C ILE A 119 8.93 3.50 3.20
N LYS A 120 8.87 3.88 4.48
CA LYS A 120 9.94 3.62 5.45
C LYS A 120 9.47 2.61 6.50
N VAL A 121 10.26 1.57 6.75
CA VAL A 121 10.05 0.54 7.79
C VAL A 121 11.42 0.17 8.37
N ASP A 122 11.53 -0.01 9.69
CA ASP A 122 12.78 -0.38 10.38
C ASP A 122 14.00 0.47 9.95
N ASP A 123 13.80 1.79 9.85
CA ASP A 123 14.81 2.76 9.39
C ASP A 123 15.29 2.63 7.93
N VAL A 124 14.71 1.72 7.16
CA VAL A 124 14.98 1.58 5.71
C VAL A 124 13.88 2.24 4.91
N THR A 125 14.26 3.12 3.97
CA THR A 125 13.35 3.76 3.01
C THR A 125 13.36 3.00 1.68
N TYR A 126 12.18 2.66 1.20
CA TYR A 126 11.91 1.95 -0.04
C TYR A 126 11.26 2.91 -1.04
N ASN A 127 11.84 3.05 -2.23
CA ASN A 127 11.32 3.90 -3.30
C ASN A 127 10.40 3.08 -4.21
N PHE A 128 9.11 3.38 -4.13
CA PHE A 128 8.07 2.69 -4.90
C PHE A 128 7.76 3.37 -6.24
N GLY A 129 8.33 4.55 -6.51
CA GLY A 129 8.09 5.21 -7.79
C GLY A 129 6.61 5.55 -7.97
N LYS A 130 6.15 5.36 -9.21
CA LYS A 130 4.72 5.36 -9.56
C LYS A 130 4.20 3.92 -9.58
N TYR A 131 2.89 3.76 -9.39
CA TYR A 131 2.25 2.46 -9.55
C TYR A 131 2.49 1.90 -10.96
N SER A 132 2.57 0.57 -11.07
CA SER A 132 2.77 -0.13 -12.34
C SER A 132 1.47 -0.24 -13.15
N ASN A 133 0.37 -0.57 -12.47
CA ASN A 133 -0.97 -0.54 -13.06
C ASN A 133 -2.03 -0.27 -11.98
N ILE A 134 -3.24 0.01 -12.44
CA ILE A 134 -4.43 0.08 -11.59
C ILE A 134 -5.29 -1.15 -11.83
N ILE A 135 -5.85 -1.68 -10.74
CA ILE A 135 -7.03 -2.53 -10.77
C ILE A 135 -8.18 -1.65 -10.36
N VAL A 136 -8.94 -1.23 -11.36
CA VAL A 136 -10.28 -0.70 -11.13
C VAL A 136 -11.11 -1.92 -10.81
N GLY A 137 -11.58 -2.06 -9.56
CA GLY A 137 -12.45 -3.18 -9.19
C GLY A 137 -13.53 -3.34 -10.24
N GLY A 138 -13.81 -4.58 -10.65
CA GLY A 138 -14.77 -4.92 -11.72
C GLY A 138 -16.20 -4.43 -11.49
N ASN A 139 -16.45 -3.65 -10.44
CA ASN A 139 -17.63 -2.85 -10.22
C ASN A 139 -17.20 -1.44 -9.75
N ILE A 140 -17.24 -0.47 -10.66
CA ILE A 140 -17.36 0.97 -10.33
C ILE A 140 -18.54 1.50 -11.16
N PRO A 141 -19.43 2.39 -10.64
CA PRO A 141 -19.34 3.19 -9.40
C PRO A 141 -20.51 3.04 -8.40
N PRO A 142 -20.38 3.58 -7.15
CA PRO A 142 -19.32 4.48 -6.67
C PRO A 142 -18.69 4.02 -5.34
N SER A 143 -17.68 3.15 -5.36
CA SER A 143 -17.03 2.68 -4.13
C SER A 143 -15.85 3.57 -3.66
N TYR A 144 -15.51 4.66 -4.37
CA TYR A 144 -14.41 5.56 -4.00
C TYR A 144 -13.06 4.85 -3.72
N THR A 145 -12.86 3.65 -4.30
CA THR A 145 -11.78 2.71 -4.00
C THR A 145 -11.04 2.30 -5.27
N ILE A 146 -9.71 2.24 -5.20
CA ILE A 146 -8.81 1.87 -6.32
C ILE A 146 -7.75 0.89 -5.81
N GLY A 147 -7.49 -0.17 -6.59
CA GLY A 147 -6.34 -1.04 -6.40
C GLY A 147 -5.13 -0.53 -7.18
N TYR A 148 -3.99 -0.34 -6.52
CA TYR A 148 -2.71 -0.02 -7.14
C TYR A 148 -1.75 -1.20 -6.98
N ASN A 149 -1.12 -1.64 -8.07
CA ASN A 149 -0.04 -2.62 -7.96
C ASN A 149 1.33 -1.99 -8.23
N TYR A 150 2.33 -2.55 -7.54
CA TYR A 150 3.74 -2.26 -7.70
C TYR A 150 4.47 -3.57 -7.99
N PHE A 151 4.66 -3.87 -9.28
CA PHE A 151 5.35 -5.09 -9.71
C PHE A 151 6.85 -4.98 -9.41
N SER A 152 7.45 -6.05 -8.93
CA SER A 152 8.88 -6.10 -8.60
C SER A 152 9.78 -5.78 -9.80
N GLN A 153 9.32 -6.10 -11.03
CA GLN A 153 10.08 -5.86 -12.25
C GLN A 153 10.24 -4.36 -12.57
N THR A 154 9.25 -3.53 -12.22
CA THR A 154 9.31 -2.07 -12.41
C THR A 154 9.57 -1.32 -11.11
N THR A 155 9.46 -2.01 -9.98
CA THR A 155 9.59 -1.45 -8.62
C THR A 155 10.48 -2.39 -7.79
N PRO A 156 11.81 -2.38 -7.96
CA PRO A 156 12.70 -3.34 -7.31
C PRO A 156 12.61 -3.35 -5.78
N ASP A 157 12.33 -2.19 -5.17
CA ASP A 157 12.16 -2.10 -3.72
C ASP A 157 10.87 -2.76 -3.20
N ALA A 158 9.90 -3.08 -4.08
CA ALA A 158 8.72 -3.83 -3.70
C ALA A 158 9.07 -5.25 -3.23
N GLU A 159 10.08 -5.88 -3.82
CA GLU A 159 10.54 -7.20 -3.40
C GLU A 159 11.20 -7.16 -2.02
N LYS A 160 12.00 -6.11 -1.76
CA LYS A 160 12.62 -5.90 -0.44
C LYS A 160 11.58 -5.66 0.64
N LEU A 161 10.55 -4.86 0.35
CA LEU A 161 9.43 -4.66 1.28
C LEU A 161 8.60 -5.95 1.42
N GLY A 162 8.45 -6.73 0.35
CA GLY A 162 7.83 -8.06 0.40
C GLY A 162 8.51 -9.00 1.39
N ALA A 163 9.84 -8.97 1.48
CA ALA A 163 10.59 -9.72 2.49
C ALA A 163 10.26 -9.28 3.93
N ILE A 164 9.97 -7.99 4.16
CA ILE A 164 9.48 -7.49 5.45
C ILE A 164 8.05 -8.00 5.70
N LEU A 165 7.15 -7.91 4.72
CA LEU A 165 5.76 -8.35 4.85
C LEU A 165 5.64 -9.86 5.16
N LYS A 166 6.60 -10.67 4.73
CA LYS A 166 6.69 -12.11 5.07
C LYS A 166 6.96 -12.40 6.55
N GLN A 167 7.35 -11.42 7.37
CA GLN A 167 7.61 -11.58 8.80
C GLN A 167 6.30 -11.71 9.60
N LYS A 168 5.55 -12.80 9.40
CA LYS A 168 4.24 -13.04 10.03
C LYS A 168 4.27 -12.88 11.55
N GLY A 169 3.22 -12.27 12.10
CA GLY A 169 2.95 -12.19 13.54
C GLY A 169 3.63 -11.03 14.24
N VAL A 170 4.45 -10.24 13.53
CA VAL A 170 5.09 -9.06 14.08
C VAL A 170 4.33 -7.80 13.67
N THR A 171 4.41 -6.78 14.52
CA THR A 171 3.92 -5.43 14.18
C THR A 171 5.06 -4.64 13.58
N LYS A 172 4.83 -3.99 12.44
CA LYS A 172 5.77 -3.06 11.81
C LYS A 172 5.09 -1.71 11.62
N ARG A 173 5.85 -0.63 11.86
CA ARG A 173 5.42 0.73 11.58
C ARG A 173 5.84 1.13 10.17
N PHE A 174 4.88 1.53 9.36
CA PHE A 174 5.07 2.01 8.02
C PHE A 174 4.86 3.52 8.00
N TYR A 175 5.89 4.25 7.56
CA TYR A 175 5.77 5.67 7.24
C TYR A 175 5.67 5.79 5.72
N ILE A 176 4.49 6.16 5.25
CA ILE A 176 4.16 6.19 3.83
C ILE A 176 4.03 7.65 3.41
N ASN A 177 4.85 8.06 2.44
CA ASN A 177 4.96 9.44 2.02
C ASN A 177 4.90 9.55 0.50
N TRP A 178 4.28 10.63 0.03
CA TRP A 178 4.26 10.97 -1.38
C TRP A 178 4.95 12.31 -1.61
N HIS A 179 6.03 12.29 -2.36
CA HIS A 179 6.81 13.48 -2.69
C HIS A 179 6.63 13.84 -4.17
N ASP A 180 6.75 15.12 -4.48
CA ASP A 180 6.84 15.52 -5.88
C ASP A 180 8.09 14.90 -6.50
N SER A 181 7.98 14.45 -7.75
CA SER A 181 9.17 13.99 -8.48
C SER A 181 10.15 15.16 -8.57
N SER A 182 11.35 15.00 -8.00
CA SER A 182 12.44 15.96 -8.18
C SER A 182 12.64 16.21 -9.68
N LYS A 183 12.50 17.48 -10.09
CA LYS A 183 12.75 17.93 -11.47
C LYS A 183 14.22 17.80 -11.84
#